data_AF-A0A4Y7KZK0-F1
#
_entry.id   AF-A0A4Y7KZK0-F1
#
_cell.length_a   1.000
_cell.length_b   1.000
_cell.length_c   1.000
_cell.angle_alpha   90.00
_cell.angle_beta   90.00
_cell.angle_gamma   90.00
#
_symmetry.space_group_name_H-M   'P 1'
#
loop_
_entity.id
_entity.type
_entity.pdbx_description
1 polymer ?
#
loop_
_entity_poly.entity_id
_entity_poly.type
_entity_poly.pdbx_seq_one_letter_code
_entity_poly.pdbx_strand_id
1 'polypeptide(L)'
;MSYDDVEIEDMEWSEELKSFTYPCPCGDLFQITKEELQIGEEIARCPSCSLYITVIYNMEDFIGGDSNKKTVQPSNQQPVDVA
;
A
#
# COMPACT_ATOMS: atom_id res chain seq x y z
N MET A 1 16.80 -4.21 4.41
CA MET A 1 16.07 -5.17 3.57
C MET A 1 14.60 -4.93 3.88
N SER A 2 13.77 -4.65 2.87
CA SER A 2 12.32 -4.50 3.05
C SER A 2 11.74 -5.81 3.59
N TYR A 3 10.69 -5.70 4.42
CA TYR A 3 10.03 -6.87 4.99
C TYR A 3 9.29 -7.67 3.91
N ASP A 4 8.57 -6.96 3.03
CA ASP A 4 7.83 -7.53 1.91
C ASP A 4 7.66 -6.48 0.79
N ASP A 5 7.26 -6.94 -0.39
CA ASP A 5 6.81 -6.11 -1.51
C ASP A 5 5.31 -6.27 -1.70
N VAL A 6 4.59 -5.15 -1.66
CA VAL A 6 3.12 -5.13 -1.63
C VAL A 6 2.62 -4.21 -2.73
N GLU A 7 1.69 -4.68 -3.55
CA GLU A 7 1.08 -3.86 -4.59
C GLU A 7 0.15 -2.81 -3.95
N ILE A 8 0.17 -1.59 -4.50
CA ILE A 8 -0.69 -0.49 -4.01
C ILE A 8 -2.20 -0.84 -4.05
N GLU A 9 -2.59 -1.77 -4.92
CA GLU A 9 -3.96 -2.27 -5.06
C GLU A 9 -4.42 -3.12 -3.85
N ASP A 10 -3.48 -3.75 -3.14
CA ASP A 10 -3.74 -4.54 -1.94
C ASP A 10 -3.74 -3.69 -0.65
N MET A 11 -3.41 -2.40 -0.75
CA MET A 11 -3.44 -1.48 0.38
C MET A 11 -4.80 -0.79 0.51
N GLU A 12 -5.21 -0.47 1.73
CA GLU A 12 -6.45 0.25 2.00
C GLU A 12 -6.21 1.76 2.04
N TRP A 13 -6.94 2.52 1.22
CA TRP A 13 -6.87 4.00 1.24
C TRP A 13 -7.66 4.57 2.42
N SER A 14 -6.96 5.29 3.31
CA SER A 14 -7.57 6.05 4.39
C SER A 14 -7.78 7.51 3.98
N GLU A 15 -9.02 7.93 3.78
CA GLU A 15 -9.36 9.33 3.47
C GLU A 15 -9.03 10.29 4.62
N GLU A 16 -9.11 9.81 5.87
CA GLU A 16 -8.82 10.60 7.07
C GLU A 16 -7.33 10.96 7.15
N LEU A 17 -6.46 9.99 6.88
CA LEU A 17 -5.01 10.14 6.96
C LEU A 17 -4.37 10.52 5.61
N LYS A 18 -5.12 10.43 4.51
CA LYS A 18 -4.63 10.55 3.13
C LYS A 18 -3.45 9.63 2.83
N SER A 19 -3.52 8.42 3.37
CA SER A 19 -2.46 7.43 3.31
C SER A 19 -3.01 6.06 2.98
N PHE A 20 -2.23 5.29 2.23
CA PHE A 20 -2.45 3.86 2.04
C PHE A 20 -1.95 3.11 3.27
N THR A 21 -2.79 2.20 3.76
CA THR A 21 -2.53 1.41 4.96
C THR A 21 -2.52 -0.08 4.66
N TYR A 22 -1.64 -0.83 5.34
CA TYR A 22 -1.53 -2.28 5.15
C TYR A 22 -1.25 -2.99 6.49
N PRO A 23 -1.87 -4.16 6.76
CA PRO A 23 -1.69 -4.86 8.03
C PRO A 23 -0.24 -5.24 8.29
N CYS A 24 0.29 -4.80 9.44
CA CYS A 24 1.62 -5.17 9.90
C CYS A 24 1.55 -6.38 10.85
N PRO A 25 2.48 -7.34 10.76
CA PRO A 25 2.51 -8.52 11.64
C PRO A 25 2.73 -8.19 13.14
N CYS A 26 3.06 -6.95 13.49
CA CYS A 26 3.15 -6.52 14.88
C CYS A 26 1.80 -6.15 15.51
N GLY A 27 0.72 -6.08 14.72
CA GLY A 27 -0.62 -5.69 15.16
C GLY A 27 -1.03 -4.24 14.83
N ASP A 28 -0.13 -3.45 14.22
CA ASP A 28 -0.42 -2.09 13.72
C ASP A 28 -0.53 -2.09 12.19
N LEU A 29 -0.58 -0.90 11.58
CA LEU A 29 -0.66 -0.71 10.14
C LEU A 29 0.60 -0.03 9.62
N PHE A 30 1.13 -0.53 8.50
CA PHE A 30 2.03 0.26 7.66
C PHE A 30 1.24 1.41 7.06
N GLN A 31 1.88 2.56 6.91
CA GLN A 31 1.26 3.75 6.31
C GLN A 31 2.22 4.43 5.34
N ILE A 32 1.68 4.91 4.22
CA ILE A 32 2.39 5.75 3.25
C ILE A 32 1.44 6.77 2.64
N THR A 33 1.87 8.03 2.53
CA THR A 33 1.02 9.08 1.98
C THR A 33 1.02 9.05 0.45
N LYS A 34 -0.07 9.56 -0.15
CA LYS A 34 -0.11 9.75 -1.61
C LYS A 34 0.98 10.72 -2.09
N GLU A 35 1.30 11.71 -1.28
CA GLU A 35 2.32 12.72 -1.57
C GLU A 35 3.72 12.09 -1.65
N GLU A 36 4.02 11.13 -0.75
CA GLU A 36 5.23 10.31 -0.81
C GLU A 36 5.30 9.49 -2.11
N LEU A 37 4.22 8.81 -2.48
CA LEU A 37 4.17 8.07 -3.75
C LEU A 37 4.33 8.98 -4.97
N GLN A 38 3.84 10.22 -4.92
CA GLN A 38 3.99 11.18 -6.01
C GLN A 38 5.42 11.66 -6.23
N ILE A 39 6.24 11.70 -5.18
CA ILE A 39 7.66 12.09 -5.28
C ILE A 39 8.60 10.91 -5.55
N GLY A 40 8.07 9.68 -5.63
CA GLY A 40 8.87 8.48 -5.81
C GLY A 40 9.21 7.73 -4.52
N GLU A 41 8.60 8.08 -3.39
CA GLU A 41 8.83 7.40 -2.11
C GLU A 41 7.83 6.24 -1.97
N GLU A 42 8.38 5.02 -2.02
CA GLU A 42 7.63 3.75 -2.03
C GLU A 42 7.72 2.99 -0.70
N ILE A 43 8.23 3.63 0.35
CA ILE A 43 8.54 2.96 1.62
C ILE A 43 7.41 3.22 2.63
N ALA A 44 6.53 2.25 2.80
CA ALA A 44 5.50 2.32 3.85
C ALA A 44 6.09 1.88 5.19
N ARG A 45 5.94 2.72 6.22
CA ARG A 45 6.57 2.51 7.54
C ARG A 45 5.51 2.20 8.59
N CYS A 46 5.82 1.29 9.50
CA CYS A 46 4.96 1.01 10.64
C CYS A 46 5.44 1.79 11.88
N PRO A 47 4.57 2.54 12.57
CA PRO A 47 4.95 3.36 13.72
C PRO A 47 5.39 2.54 14.94
N SER A 48 5.00 1.27 15.04
CA SER A 48 5.25 0.45 16.24
C SER A 48 6.44 -0.48 16.17
N CYS A 49 6.79 -1.02 14.99
CA CYS A 49 7.82 -2.05 14.87
C CYS A 49 9.05 -1.63 14.08
N SER A 50 9.10 -0.38 13.58
CA SER A 50 10.16 0.15 12.70
C SER A 50 10.38 -0.65 11.40
N LEU A 51 9.54 -1.65 11.12
CA LEU A 51 9.54 -2.36 9.86
C LEU A 51 9.04 -1.43 8.75
N TYR A 52 9.40 -1.81 7.53
CA TYR A 52 8.93 -1.16 6.33
C TYR A 52 8.73 -2.17 5.22
N ILE A 53 7.74 -1.91 4.39
CA ILE A 53 7.46 -2.66 3.16
C ILE A 53 7.71 -1.75 1.95
N THR A 54 8.02 -2.37 0.81
CA THR A 54 8.16 -1.67 -0.45
C THR A 54 6.82 -1.72 -1.18
N VAL A 55 6.28 -0.56 -1.52
CA VAL A 55 4.99 -0.45 -2.20
C VAL A 55 5.21 -0.43 -3.70
N ILE A 56 4.72 -1.45 -4.40
CA ILE A 56 4.82 -1.55 -5.85
C ILE A 56 3.64 -0.77 -6.46
N TYR A 57 3.96 0.31 -7.18
CA TYR A 57 2.98 1.16 -7.84
C TYR A 57 3.50 1.69 -9.17
N ASN A 58 2.58 2.11 -10.04
CA ASN A 58 2.93 2.81 -11.27
C ASN A 58 2.93 4.31 -11.01
N MET A 59 4.07 4.97 -11.19
CA MET A 59 4.22 6.41 -11.03
C MET A 59 3.24 7.19 -11.93
N GLU A 60 2.89 6.63 -13.09
CA GLU A 60 1.91 7.21 -14.02
C GLU A 60 0.52 7.37 -13.40
N ASP A 61 0.12 6.48 -12.48
CA ASP A 61 -1.18 6.55 -11.78
C ASP A 61 -1.27 7.77 -10.85
N PHE A 62 -0.12 8.25 -10.38
CA PHE A 62 -0.01 9.34 -9.41
C PHE A 62 0.43 10.69 -10.02
N ILE A 63 1.14 10.66 -11.16
CA ILE A 63 1.74 11.82 -11.84
C ILE A 63 0.88 12.29 -13.04
N GLY A 64 0.01 11.45 -13.59
CA GLY A 64 -0.82 11.76 -14.77
C GLY A 64 -2.25 12.16 -14.43
N GLY A 65 -2.57 13.46 -14.51
CA GLY A 65 -3.95 13.93 -14.48
C GLY A 65 -4.77 13.36 -15.65
N ASP A 66 -5.90 12.73 -15.33
CA ASP A 66 -7.06 12.43 -16.19
C ASP A 66 -6.76 11.86 -17.59
N SER A 67 -6.72 10.52 -17.71
CA SER A 67 -7.11 9.80 -18.93
C SER A 67 -7.45 8.33 -18.63
N ASN A 68 -8.69 8.12 -18.19
CA ASN A 68 -9.52 6.92 -18.40
C ASN A 68 -8.78 5.59 -18.75
N LYS A 69 -8.53 4.73 -17.76
CA LYS A 69 -8.69 3.28 -17.92
C LYS A 69 -8.97 2.60 -16.58
N LYS A 70 -10.20 2.12 -16.41
CA LYS A 70 -10.50 1.03 -15.48
C LYS A 70 -9.73 -0.21 -15.93
N THR A 71 -9.00 -0.86 -15.04
CA THR A 71 -8.97 -2.32 -15.02
C THR A 71 -8.92 -2.78 -13.58
N VAL A 72 -10.07 -3.26 -13.11
CA VAL A 72 -10.23 -4.05 -11.90
C VAL A 72 -9.42 -5.33 -12.05
N GLN A 73 -8.68 -5.75 -11.03
CA GLN A 73 -8.58 -7.18 -10.72
C GLN A 73 -8.95 -7.43 -9.25
N PRO A 74 -9.87 -8.37 -8.97
CA PRO A 74 -10.17 -8.82 -7.63
C PRO A 74 -9.15 -9.89 -7.23
N SER A 75 -8.21 -9.56 -6.35
CA SER A 75 -7.36 -10.58 -5.73
C SER A 75 -8.13 -11.28 -4.61
N ASN A 76 -8.92 -12.26 -5.04
CA ASN A 76 -9.64 -13.21 -4.22
C ASN A 76 -8.64 -14.18 -3.55
N GLN A 77 -8.81 -14.38 -2.23
CA GLN A 77 -8.43 -15.52 -1.38
C GLN A 77 -7.17 -15.39 -0.52
N GLN A 78 -7.39 -15.30 0.81
CA GLN A 78 -6.89 -16.34 1.72
C GLN A 78 -7.95 -16.70 2.78
N PRO A 79 -8.63 -17.86 2.67
CA PRO A 79 -9.10 -18.57 3.84
C PRO A 79 -7.91 -19.36 4.39
N VAL A 80 -7.36 -18.96 5.53
CA VAL A 80 -6.56 -19.88 6.35
C VAL A 80 -7.46 -20.41 7.45
N ASP A 81 -8.13 -21.52 7.15
CA ASP A 81 -8.61 -22.44 8.16
C ASP A 81 -7.41 -22.90 9.00
N VAL A 82 -7.41 -22.59 10.30
CA VAL A 82 -6.64 -23.33 11.30
C VAL A 82 -7.50 -23.51 12.56
N ALA A 83 -7.86 -24.78 12.76
CA ALA A 83 -8.32 -25.49 13.96
C ALA A 83 -9.80 -25.39 14.38
#